data_AF-A0A2J7ZHH8-F1
#
_entry.id   AF-A0A2J7ZHH8-F1
#
_cell.length_a   1.000
_cell.length_b   1.000
_cell.length_c   1.000
_cell.angle_alpha   90.00
_cell.angle_beta   90.00
_cell.angle_gamma   90.00
#
_symmetry.space_group_name_H-M   'P 1'
#
loop_
_entity.id
_entity.type
_entity.pdbx_description
1 polymer ?
#
loop_
_entity_poly.entity_id
_entity_poly.type
_entity_poly.pdbx_seq_one_letter_code
_entity_poly.pdbx_strand_id
1 'polypeptide(L)'
;MLDLTTAPCGRRTHGKWASALTPLTGGAGPTGWFTEPSPFFDGPLDPAEAAEALNGGLEPLYMALEDLSGLLTGTLVTRVSISGLDGTVTGLVFLADTLVEVPNHDRAAAEALLEGRVLPRLRALVQHEVRECMSAIVFPASATGEDSTLTLPIILE
;
A
#
# COMPACT_ATOMS: atom_id res chain seq x y z
N MET A 1 18.65 -24.84 -3.56
CA MET A 1 17.27 -24.88 -3.03
C MET A 1 17.23 -23.79 -1.97
N LEU A 2 17.00 -22.54 -2.39
CA LEU A 2 16.96 -21.39 -1.50
C LEU A 2 15.55 -21.34 -0.92
N ASP A 3 15.50 -21.44 0.41
CA ASP A 3 14.31 -21.41 1.22
C ASP A 3 13.69 -20.00 1.16
N LEU A 4 12.48 -19.90 0.59
CA LEU A 4 11.71 -18.67 0.43
C LEU A 4 10.74 -18.46 1.60
N THR A 5 10.92 -19.16 2.73
CA THR A 5 10.04 -18.99 3.87
C THR A 5 10.52 -17.86 4.79
N THR A 6 9.66 -16.85 4.92
CA THR A 6 9.59 -15.88 6.03
C THR A 6 10.59 -14.72 6.00
N ALA A 7 10.22 -13.65 5.30
CA ALA A 7 10.43 -12.30 5.82
C ALA A 7 9.07 -11.58 5.79
N PRO A 8 8.38 -11.41 6.94
CA PRO A 8 7.22 -10.54 6.99
C PRO A 8 7.69 -9.12 6.69
N CYS A 9 6.81 -8.31 6.10
CA CYS A 9 6.97 -6.87 5.94
C CYS A 9 7.71 -6.28 7.17
N GLY A 10 9.01 -5.94 7.01
CA GLY A 10 9.85 -5.36 8.07
C GLY A 10 11.12 -6.13 8.48
N ARG A 11 12.26 -5.79 7.83
CA ARG A 11 13.55 -5.51 8.51
C ARG A 11 14.60 -4.96 7.52
N ARG A 12 14.51 -3.67 7.17
CA ARG A 12 15.66 -2.92 6.60
C ARG A 12 15.73 -1.52 7.21
N THR A 13 16.56 -1.35 8.23
CA THR A 13 16.71 -0.06 8.93
C THR A 13 17.54 0.94 8.12
N HIS A 14 17.08 2.19 8.11
CA HIS A 14 17.76 3.49 7.86
C HIS A 14 17.42 4.23 6.55
N GLY A 15 16.60 5.28 6.68
CA GLY A 15 16.48 6.37 5.71
C GLY A 15 15.46 7.42 6.18
N LYS A 16 15.87 8.68 6.36
CA LYS A 16 14.99 9.78 6.79
C LYS A 16 14.10 10.23 5.63
N TRP A 17 12.79 10.12 5.76
CA TRP A 17 11.84 10.87 4.94
C TRP A 17 11.06 11.88 5.81
N ALA A 18 11.26 13.15 5.50
CA ALA A 18 10.44 14.26 5.94
C ALA A 18 10.13 15.10 4.72
N SER A 19 8.86 15.07 4.27
CA SER A 19 8.09 16.22 3.75
C SER A 19 7.00 15.78 2.75
N ALA A 20 6.02 15.00 3.23
CA ALA A 20 4.65 14.97 2.68
C ALA A 20 3.64 14.67 3.80
N LEU A 21 3.98 15.02 5.04
CA LEU A 21 3.15 14.79 6.22
C LEU A 21 2.04 15.85 6.25
N THR A 22 0.91 15.56 5.63
CA THR A 22 -0.36 16.11 6.09
C THR A 22 -1.02 15.03 6.95
N PRO A 23 -1.26 15.28 8.25
CA PRO A 23 -2.07 14.37 9.05
C PRO A 23 -3.40 14.14 8.33
N LEU A 24 -3.85 12.88 8.25
CA LEU A 24 -5.12 12.50 7.62
C LEU A 24 -6.29 13.15 8.38
N THR A 25 -6.59 14.42 8.10
CA THR A 25 -7.81 15.07 8.58
C THR A 25 -8.99 14.46 7.84
N GLY A 26 -9.84 13.76 8.58
CA GLY A 26 -10.99 13.07 8.04
C GLY A 26 -11.85 13.94 7.13
N GLY A 27 -12.18 13.40 5.96
CA GLY A 27 -13.25 13.85 5.09
C GLY A 27 -12.82 14.76 3.94
N ALA A 28 -12.86 14.21 2.73
CA ALA A 28 -13.20 14.99 1.55
C ALA A 28 -14.14 14.16 0.68
N GLY A 29 -15.29 14.74 0.31
CA GLY A 29 -16.23 14.12 -0.62
C GLY A 29 -15.59 13.79 -1.99
N PRO A 30 -16.35 13.15 -2.89
CA PRO A 30 -15.83 12.57 -4.15
C PRO A 30 -15.11 13.55 -5.10
N THR A 31 -15.15 14.85 -4.83
CA THR A 31 -14.44 15.89 -5.59
C THR A 31 -13.00 16.15 -5.15
N GLY A 32 -12.58 15.74 -3.94
CA GLY A 32 -11.21 15.93 -3.44
C GLY A 32 -10.21 14.85 -3.88
N TRP A 33 -10.71 13.65 -4.21
CA TRP A 33 -9.92 12.48 -4.62
C TRP A 33 -9.02 12.73 -5.84
N PHE A 34 -9.44 13.60 -6.75
CA PHE A 34 -8.69 13.89 -7.98
C PHE A 34 -7.53 14.86 -7.78
N THR A 35 -7.55 15.69 -6.75
CA THR A 35 -6.51 16.70 -6.48
C THR A 35 -5.56 16.28 -5.38
N GLU A 36 -6.03 15.55 -4.38
CA GLU A 36 -5.24 14.99 -3.27
C GLU A 36 -5.76 13.57 -2.97
N PRO A 37 -5.21 12.54 -3.63
CA PRO A 37 -5.67 11.18 -3.43
C PRO A 37 -5.42 10.78 -1.98
N SER A 38 -6.51 10.54 -1.26
CA SER A 38 -6.51 10.26 0.17
C SER A 38 -7.21 8.95 0.46
N PRO A 39 -6.82 8.20 1.51
CA PRO A 39 -7.54 7.01 1.93
C PRO A 39 -9.02 7.31 2.18
N PHE A 40 -9.90 6.44 1.70
CA PHE A 40 -11.34 6.54 1.90
C PHE A 40 -11.85 5.30 2.63
N PHE A 41 -12.46 5.50 3.80
CA PHE A 41 -13.12 4.45 4.57
C PHE A 41 -14.63 4.49 4.34
N ASP A 42 -15.22 3.33 4.14
CA ASP A 42 -16.66 3.12 4.03
C ASP A 42 -17.09 2.01 4.97
N GLY A 43 -18.12 2.26 5.78
CA GLY A 43 -18.59 1.33 6.82
C GLY A 43 -18.57 1.91 8.24
N PRO A 44 -18.80 1.07 9.26
CA PRO A 44 -18.96 1.47 10.66
C PRO A 44 -17.65 1.79 11.42
N LEU A 45 -16.49 1.50 10.83
CA LEU A 45 -15.20 1.79 11.45
C LEU A 45 -15.03 3.30 11.67
N ASP A 46 -14.58 3.69 12.87
CA ASP A 46 -14.28 5.08 13.16
C ASP A 46 -13.12 5.56 12.27
N PRO A 47 -13.28 6.63 11.47
CA PRO A 47 -12.24 7.06 10.55
C PRO A 47 -10.94 7.49 11.23
N ALA A 48 -10.98 8.02 12.45
CA ALA A 48 -9.78 8.48 13.16
C ALA A 48 -8.97 7.30 13.69
N GLU A 49 -9.62 6.32 14.31
CA GLU A 49 -8.94 5.11 14.80
C GLU A 49 -8.44 4.25 13.63
N ALA A 50 -9.22 4.15 12.54
CA ALA A 50 -8.80 3.45 11.34
C ALA A 50 -7.60 4.12 10.65
N ALA A 51 -7.55 5.46 10.64
CA ALA A 51 -6.41 6.20 10.14
C ALA A 51 -5.15 6.00 10.99
N GLU A 52 -5.27 5.89 12.32
CA GLU A 52 -4.14 5.59 13.21
C GLU A 52 -3.55 4.21 12.92
N ALA A 53 -4.41 3.18 12.84
CA ALA A 53 -3.98 1.82 12.48
C ALA A 53 -3.33 1.77 11.08
N LEU A 54 -3.93 2.46 10.11
CA LEU A 54 -3.38 2.55 8.76
C LEU A 54 -2.01 3.23 8.76
N ASN A 55 -1.84 4.37 9.42
CA ASN A 55 -0.57 5.09 9.48
C ASN A 55 0.54 4.24 10.12
N GLY A 56 0.23 3.45 11.16
CA GLY A 56 1.18 2.52 11.75
C GLY A 56 1.58 1.36 10.82
N GLY A 57 0.66 0.92 9.95
CA GLY A 57 0.90 -0.16 8.99
C GLY A 57 1.53 0.27 7.66
N LEU A 58 1.48 1.56 7.32
CA LEU A 58 1.98 2.08 6.05
C LEU A 58 3.52 2.20 5.98
N GLU A 59 4.20 2.43 7.11
CA GLU A 59 5.66 2.55 7.13
C GLU A 59 6.36 1.32 6.54
N PRO A 60 6.05 0.08 6.97
CA PRO A 60 6.60 -1.13 6.36
C PRO A 60 6.34 -1.26 4.85
N LEU A 61 5.15 -0.85 4.38
CA LEU A 61 4.82 -0.87 2.95
C LEU A 61 5.71 0.09 2.17
N TYR A 62 5.86 1.33 2.63
CA TYR A 62 6.69 2.31 1.93
C TYR A 62 8.15 1.91 1.91
N MET A 63 8.66 1.29 2.98
CA MET A 63 10.00 0.73 3.00
C MET A 63 10.19 -0.41 1.99
N ALA A 64 9.19 -1.28 1.81
CA ALA A 64 9.24 -2.35 0.81
C ALA A 64 9.22 -1.80 -0.62
N LEU A 65 8.48 -0.70 -0.83
CA LEU A 65 8.39 -0.04 -2.13
C LEU A 65 9.57 0.88 -2.45
N GLU A 66 10.39 1.27 -1.46
CA GLU A 66 11.56 2.14 -1.65
C GLU A 66 12.56 1.54 -2.66
N ASP A 67 12.80 0.23 -2.58
CA ASP A 67 13.68 -0.50 -3.52
C ASP A 67 13.14 -0.52 -4.96
N LEU A 68 11.87 -0.17 -5.15
CA LEU A 68 11.17 -0.13 -6.44
C LEU A 68 10.94 1.31 -6.94
N SER A 69 11.20 2.30 -6.10
CA SER A 69 11.09 3.72 -6.45
C SER A 69 12.03 4.07 -7.60
N GLY A 70 11.57 4.90 -8.54
CA GLY A 70 12.33 5.22 -9.76
C GLY A 70 12.43 4.12 -10.82
N LEU A 71 11.93 2.90 -10.57
CA LEU A 71 11.79 1.85 -11.58
C LEU A 71 10.39 1.83 -12.21
N LEU A 72 9.38 2.15 -11.41
CA LEU A 72 7.99 2.28 -11.83
C LEU A 72 7.43 3.64 -11.44
N THR A 73 6.55 4.17 -12.29
CA THR A 73 5.73 5.35 -11.99
C THR A 73 4.26 5.05 -12.28
N GLY A 74 3.36 5.68 -11.53
CA GLY A 74 1.92 5.58 -11.73
C GLY A 74 1.15 5.46 -10.42
N THR A 75 -0.09 4.98 -10.52
CA THR A 75 -1.01 4.88 -9.39
C THR A 75 -1.58 3.47 -9.33
N LEU A 76 -1.54 2.89 -8.13
CA LEU A 76 -2.23 1.66 -7.80
C LEU A 76 -3.34 1.99 -6.82
N VAL A 77 -4.59 1.73 -7.20
CA VAL A 77 -5.75 1.91 -6.31
C VAL A 77 -6.16 0.55 -5.78
N THR A 78 -6.12 0.39 -4.46
CA THR A 78 -6.51 -0.84 -3.80
C THR A 78 -7.81 -0.65 -3.02
N ARG A 79 -8.61 -1.71 -2.93
CA ARG A 79 -9.69 -1.81 -1.96
C ARG A 79 -9.44 -2.99 -1.04
N VAL A 80 -9.51 -2.72 0.25
CA VAL A 80 -9.28 -3.65 1.34
C VAL A 80 -10.60 -3.88 2.06
N SER A 81 -10.94 -5.14 2.28
CA SER A 81 -12.08 -5.55 3.12
C SER A 81 -11.57 -5.81 4.53
N ILE A 82 -12.25 -5.25 5.53
CA ILE A 82 -11.87 -5.31 6.93
C ILE A 82 -13.01 -5.95 7.71
N SER A 83 -12.71 -7.03 8.44
CA SER A 83 -13.65 -7.72 9.31
C SER A 83 -14.10 -6.81 10.45
N GLY A 84 -15.41 -6.65 10.61
CA GLY A 84 -15.99 -5.90 11.71
C GLY A 84 -15.79 -6.56 13.08
N LEU A 85 -15.55 -7.87 13.10
CA LEU A 85 -15.47 -8.66 14.34
C LEU A 85 -14.12 -8.52 15.05
N ASP A 86 -13.04 -8.49 14.27
CA ASP A 86 -11.66 -8.55 14.79
C ASP A 86 -10.70 -7.57 14.10
N GLY A 87 -11.20 -6.76 13.16
CA GLY A 87 -10.41 -5.75 12.44
C GLY A 87 -9.37 -6.33 11.49
N THR A 88 -9.40 -7.64 11.24
CA THR A 88 -8.46 -8.27 10.31
C THR A 88 -8.79 -7.93 8.87
N VAL A 89 -7.76 -7.84 8.02
CA VAL A 89 -7.96 -7.71 6.57
C VAL A 89 -8.36 -9.06 6.00
N THR A 90 -9.57 -9.13 5.43
CA THR A 90 -10.17 -10.36 4.88
C THR A 90 -10.06 -10.45 3.36
N GLY A 91 -9.78 -9.33 2.70
CA GLY A 91 -9.68 -9.29 1.24
C GLY A 91 -8.96 -8.05 0.74
N LEU A 92 -8.33 -8.19 -0.43
CA LEU A 92 -7.71 -7.09 -1.14
C LEU A 92 -7.85 -7.27 -2.65
N VAL A 93 -8.39 -6.24 -3.30
CA VAL A 93 -8.55 -6.15 -4.76
C VAL A 93 -7.91 -4.87 -5.31
N PHE A 94 -7.37 -4.95 -6.53
CA PHE A 94 -6.86 -3.80 -7.25
C PHE A 94 -7.97 -3.22 -8.13
N LEU A 95 -8.37 -1.98 -7.87
CA LEU A 95 -9.40 -1.27 -8.62
C LEU A 95 -8.83 -0.59 -9.88
N ALA A 96 -7.60 -0.11 -9.79
CA ALA A 96 -6.86 0.48 -10.90
C ALA A 96 -5.37 0.19 -10.73
N ASP A 97 -4.68 -0.07 -11.85
CA ASP A 97 -3.24 -0.24 -11.93
C ASP A 97 -2.76 0.48 -13.18
N THR A 98 -2.14 1.64 -12.99
CA THR A 98 -1.54 2.44 -14.07
C THR A 98 -0.02 2.37 -14.06
N LEU A 99 0.56 1.40 -13.35
CA LEU A 99 2.00 1.30 -13.16
C LEU A 99 2.71 1.05 -14.49
N VAL A 100 3.67 1.90 -14.83
CA VAL A 100 4.51 1.81 -16.01
C VAL A 100 5.98 1.95 -15.63
N GLU A 101 6.88 1.41 -16.46
CA GLU A 101 8.33 1.57 -16.26
C GLU A 101 8.71 3.03 -16.45
N VAL A 102 9.61 3.54 -15.59
CA VAL A 102 10.21 4.85 -15.79
C VAL A 102 11.14 4.79 -17.01
N PRO A 103 10.90 5.59 -18.07
CA PRO A 103 11.80 5.61 -19.23
C PRO A 103 13.20 6.06 -18.82
N ASN A 104 14.24 5.35 -19.29
CA ASN A 104 15.65 5.62 -18.97
C ASN A 104 16.07 5.38 -17.51
N HIS A 105 15.33 4.59 -16.73
CA HIS A 105 15.87 4.05 -15.47
C HIS A 105 17.18 3.28 -15.72
N ASP A 106 18.00 3.11 -14.69
CA ASP A 106 19.19 2.25 -14.76
C ASP A 106 18.74 0.80 -14.99
N ARG A 107 18.64 0.44 -16.27
CA ARG A 107 18.18 -0.86 -16.72
C ARG A 107 19.08 -1.98 -16.22
N ALA A 108 20.37 -1.72 -15.97
CA ALA A 108 21.27 -2.72 -15.41
C ALA A 108 20.96 -2.98 -13.93
N ALA A 109 20.64 -1.94 -13.16
CA ALA A 109 20.16 -2.09 -11.79
C ALA A 109 18.80 -2.81 -11.73
N ALA A 110 17.87 -2.47 -12.62
CA ALA A 110 16.57 -3.14 -12.73
C ALA A 110 16.71 -4.62 -13.13
N GLU A 111 17.56 -4.93 -14.11
CA GLU A 111 17.82 -6.31 -14.55
C GLU A 111 18.51 -7.15 -13.47
N ALA A 112 19.40 -6.55 -12.66
CA ALA A 112 20.02 -7.21 -11.51
C ALA A 112 19.01 -7.59 -10.41
N LEU A 113 17.94 -6.81 -10.27
CA LEU A 113 16.87 -7.05 -9.30
C LEU A 113 15.88 -8.14 -9.78
N LEU A 114 15.78 -8.40 -11.11
CA LEU A 114 14.63 -9.10 -11.71
C LEU A 114 14.95 -10.23 -12.71
N GLU A 115 16.22 -10.60 -12.89
CA GLU A 115 16.66 -11.71 -13.74
C GLU A 115 16.00 -11.72 -15.15
N GLY A 116 16.02 -10.58 -15.86
CA GLY A 116 15.73 -10.50 -17.29
C GLY A 116 14.26 -10.42 -17.75
N ARG A 117 13.27 -10.29 -16.85
CA ARG A 117 11.84 -10.04 -17.20
C ARG A 117 11.30 -8.87 -16.39
N VAL A 118 11.71 -7.66 -16.73
CA VAL A 118 11.66 -6.48 -15.85
C VAL A 118 10.22 -6.04 -15.49
N LEU A 119 9.38 -5.69 -16.49
CA LEU A 119 8.08 -5.04 -16.23
C LEU A 119 6.99 -5.88 -15.54
N PRO A 120 6.59 -7.06 -16.07
CA PRO A 120 5.56 -7.86 -15.42
C PRO A 120 5.96 -8.33 -14.02
N ARG A 121 7.27 -8.51 -13.79
CA ARG A 121 7.79 -8.88 -12.47
C ARG A 121 7.80 -7.70 -11.50
N LEU A 122 8.16 -6.50 -11.93
CA LEU A 122 8.08 -5.29 -11.08
C LEU A 122 6.66 -5.01 -10.64
N ARG A 123 5.69 -5.02 -11.57
CA ARG A 123 4.28 -4.81 -11.23
C ARG A 123 3.78 -5.90 -10.26
N ALA A 124 4.10 -7.16 -10.54
CA ALA A 124 3.72 -8.26 -9.66
C ALA A 124 4.36 -8.14 -8.27
N LEU A 125 5.59 -7.64 -8.19
CA LEU A 125 6.29 -7.41 -6.93
C LEU A 125 5.62 -6.27 -6.12
N VAL A 126 5.32 -5.12 -6.75
CA VAL A 126 4.56 -4.04 -6.08
C VAL A 126 3.21 -4.57 -5.56
N GLN A 127 2.46 -5.29 -6.39
CA GLN A 127 1.18 -5.86 -5.97
C GLN A 127 1.33 -6.89 -4.85
N HIS A 128 2.43 -7.65 -4.82
CA HIS A 128 2.73 -8.60 -3.77
C HIS A 128 3.02 -7.89 -2.45
N GLU A 129 3.95 -6.91 -2.44
CA GLU A 129 4.28 -6.13 -1.25
C GLU A 129 3.06 -5.41 -0.67
N VAL A 130 2.24 -4.81 -1.55
CA VAL A 130 0.98 -4.18 -1.13
C VAL A 130 0.04 -5.21 -0.51
N ARG A 131 -0.08 -6.41 -1.06
CA ARG A 131 -0.93 -7.46 -0.48
C ARG A 131 -0.42 -7.90 0.88
N GLU A 132 0.87 -8.20 1.00
CA GLU A 132 1.47 -8.71 2.23
C GLU A 132 1.39 -7.66 3.35
N CYS A 133 1.83 -6.43 3.08
CA CYS A 133 1.85 -5.39 4.10
C CYS A 133 0.44 -4.95 4.50
N MET A 134 -0.52 -4.83 3.56
CA MET A 134 -1.91 -4.52 3.93
C MET A 134 -2.56 -5.65 4.72
N SER A 135 -2.29 -6.91 4.39
CA SER A 135 -2.86 -8.05 5.12
C SER A 135 -2.32 -8.19 6.54
N ALA A 136 -1.16 -7.59 6.83
CA ALA A 136 -0.57 -7.56 8.17
C ALA A 136 -1.17 -6.48 9.09
N ILE A 137 -1.94 -5.53 8.55
CA ILE A 137 -2.58 -4.47 9.35
C ILE A 137 -3.79 -5.06 10.08
N VAL A 138 -3.88 -4.75 11.38
CA VAL A 138 -5.06 -5.04 12.19
C VAL A 138 -5.70 -3.71 12.57
N PHE A 139 -6.93 -3.52 12.14
CA PHE A 139 -7.76 -2.37 12.46
C PHE A 139 -8.47 -2.58 13.81
N PRO A 140 -9.04 -1.54 14.43
CA PRO A 140 -9.94 -1.75 15.55
C PRO A 140 -11.19 -2.54 15.12
N ALA A 141 -11.78 -3.29 16.05
CA ALA A 141 -13.05 -3.95 15.80
C ALA A 141 -14.18 -2.91 15.69
N SER A 142 -15.16 -3.19 14.84
CA SER A 142 -16.35 -2.35 14.71
C SER A 142 -17.26 -2.52 15.93
N ALA A 143 -17.78 -1.40 16.46
CA ALA A 143 -18.78 -1.44 17.53
C ALA A 143 -20.08 -2.16 17.12
N THR A 144 -20.40 -2.18 15.82
CA THR A 144 -21.58 -2.89 15.29
C THR A 144 -21.28 -4.32 14.88
N GLY A 145 -20.00 -4.70 14.79
CA GLY A 145 -19.56 -5.99 14.24
C GLY A 145 -19.70 -6.11 12.72
N GLU A 146 -20.18 -5.07 12.03
CA GLU A 146 -20.29 -5.04 10.57
C GLU A 146 -18.94 -4.71 9.91
N ASP A 147 -18.70 -5.32 8.75
CA ASP A 147 -17.47 -5.15 7.97
C ASP A 147 -17.36 -3.73 7.39
N SER A 148 -16.12 -3.30 7.15
CA SER A 148 -15.82 -2.03 6.48
C SER A 148 -14.92 -2.24 5.27
N THR A 149 -14.82 -1.22 4.43
CA THR A 149 -13.88 -1.20 3.32
C THR A 149 -12.99 0.03 3.36
N LEU A 150 -11.73 -0.14 3.02
CA LEU A 150 -10.76 0.94 2.82
C LEU A 150 -10.39 0.98 1.34
N THR A 151 -10.51 2.14 0.70
CA THR A 151 -9.95 2.40 -0.63
C THR A 151 -8.72 3.26 -0.49
N LEU A 152 -7.56 2.75 -0.90
CA LEU A 152 -6.25 3.38 -0.75
C LEU A 152 -5.59 3.59 -2.12
N PRO A 153 -5.36 4.85 -2.53
CA PRO A 153 -4.50 5.16 -3.66
C PRO A 153 -3.03 5.16 -3.22
N ILE A 154 -2.18 4.45 -3.96
CA ILE A 154 -0.73 4.38 -3.76
C ILE A 154 -0.08 4.98 -5.01
N ILE A 155 0.68 6.05 -4.83
CA ILE A 155 1.40 6.72 -5.93
C ILE A 155 2.86 6.33 -5.87
N LEU A 156 3.42 5.92 -7.00
CA LEU A 156 4.85 5.68 -7.19
C LEU A 156 5.39 6.73 -8.16
N GLU A 157 6.48 7.39 -7.75
CA GLU A 157 7.19 8.45 -8.50
C GLU A 157 8.62 8.04 -8.83
#